data_AF-A0A8J8WLI5-F1
#
_entry.id   AF-A0A8J8WLI5-F1
#
_cell.length_a   1.000
_cell.length_b   1.000
_cell.length_c   1.000
_cell.angle_alpha   90.00
_cell.angle_beta   90.00
_cell.angle_gamma   90.00
#
_symmetry.space_group_name_H-M   'P 1'
#
loop_
_entity.id
_entity.type
_entity.pdbx_description
1 polymer ?
#
loop_
_entity_poly.entity_id
_entity_poly.type
_entity_poly.pdbx_seq_one_letter_code
_entity_poly.pdbx_strand_id
1 'polypeptide(L)'
;MMTKVSKTLCQYLVWRNSQWNKISLSFQISAQFPDLPPLLEIERNQSLTLMNTHFSIDTPLPLLPSQVEVGAMHCRPAKPLPKDLESWLAGSGSAGVIYFSLGSVARSETMPPEYRQAFLEAFRRLPQRVLWEI
;
A
#
# COMPACT_ATOMS: atom_id res chain seq x y z
N MET A 1 -19.54 0.98 -27.20
CA MET A 1 -20.46 1.38 -26.10
C MET A 1 -20.16 0.70 -24.75
N MET A 2 -19.01 0.01 -24.57
CA MET A 2 -18.67 -0.76 -23.35
C MET A 2 -17.64 -0.10 -22.41
N THR A 3 -17.35 1.21 -22.55
CA THR A 3 -16.27 1.88 -21.79
C THR A 3 -16.74 2.75 -20.63
N LYS A 4 -18.03 3.15 -20.58
CA LYS A 4 -18.57 4.00 -19.50
C LYS A 4 -19.03 3.20 -18.27
N VAL A 5 -19.67 2.05 -18.45
CA VAL A 5 -20.22 1.23 -17.35
C VAL A 5 -19.11 0.65 -16.44
N SER A 6 -17.97 0.26 -17.02
CA SER A 6 -16.83 -0.31 -16.29
C SER A 6 -16.20 0.68 -15.29
N LYS A 7 -16.06 1.96 -15.68
CA LYS A 7 -15.48 2.98 -14.80
C LYS A 7 -16.38 3.30 -13.61
N THR A 8 -17.69 3.41 -13.85
CA THR A 8 -18.68 3.68 -12.80
C THR A 8 -18.79 2.50 -11.83
N LEU A 9 -18.73 1.26 -12.32
CA LEU A 9 -18.76 0.08 -11.46
C LEU A 9 -17.50 -0.03 -10.59
N CYS A 10 -16.32 0.24 -11.14
CA CYS A 10 -15.07 0.24 -10.37
C CYS A 10 -15.09 1.34 -9.29
N GLN A 11 -15.51 2.56 -9.64
CA GLN A 11 -15.66 3.66 -8.68
C GLN A 11 -16.71 3.34 -7.60
N TYR A 12 -17.84 2.74 -7.97
CA TYR A 12 -18.86 2.30 -7.02
C TYR A 12 -18.35 1.19 -6.10
N LEU A 13 -17.59 0.21 -6.63
CA LEU A 13 -17.00 -0.86 -5.83
C LEU A 13 -15.93 -0.33 -4.87
N VAL A 14 -15.08 0.60 -5.31
CA VAL A 14 -14.08 1.28 -4.46
C VAL A 14 -14.78 2.09 -3.37
N TRP A 15 -15.80 2.87 -3.73
CA TRP A 15 -16.59 3.64 -2.76
C TRP A 15 -17.30 2.73 -1.77
N ARG A 16 -17.97 1.68 -2.25
CA ARG A 16 -18.65 0.68 -1.42
C ARG A 16 -17.67 -0.01 -0.48
N ASN A 17 -16.51 -0.47 -0.96
CA ASN A 17 -15.46 -1.05 -0.10
C ASN A 17 -14.95 -0.04 0.93
N SER A 18 -14.79 1.22 0.55
CA SER A 18 -14.41 2.28 1.48
C SER A 18 -15.46 2.46 2.59
N GLN A 19 -16.75 2.43 2.27
CA GLN A 19 -17.82 2.53 3.28
C GLN A 19 -17.88 1.29 4.19
N TRP A 20 -17.78 0.08 3.63
CA TRP A 20 -17.75 -1.16 4.43
C TRP A 20 -16.55 -1.20 5.37
N ASN A 21 -15.38 -0.79 4.90
CA ASN A 21 -14.17 -0.72 5.72
C ASN A 21 -14.32 0.29 6.87
N LYS A 22 -15.05 1.39 6.69
CA LYS A 22 -15.30 2.36 7.77
C LYS A 22 -16.19 1.77 8.87
N ILE A 23 -17.25 1.06 8.50
CA ILE A 23 -18.17 0.43 9.46
C ILE A 23 -17.47 -0.70 10.23
N SER A 24 -16.72 -1.56 9.53
CA SER A 24 -15.97 -2.62 10.19
C SER A 24 -14.90 -2.06 11.11
N LEU A 25 -14.19 -1.01 10.68
CA LEU A 25 -13.15 -0.36 11.48
C LEU A 25 -13.74 0.31 12.73
N SER A 26 -14.87 1.01 12.64
CA SER A 26 -15.52 1.59 13.82
C SER A 26 -15.89 0.52 14.85
N PHE A 27 -16.41 -0.63 14.39
CA PHE A 27 -16.73 -1.74 15.29
C PHE A 27 -15.48 -2.32 15.94
N GLN A 28 -14.40 -2.53 15.17
CA GLN A 28 -13.14 -3.07 15.68
C GLN A 28 -12.47 -2.14 16.69
N ILE A 29 -12.46 -0.82 16.41
CA ILE A 29 -11.89 0.18 17.33
C ILE A 29 -12.69 0.21 18.63
N SER A 30 -14.02 0.25 18.58
CA SER A 30 -14.85 0.24 19.79
C SER A 30 -14.70 -1.06 20.59
N ALA A 31 -14.45 -2.20 19.93
CA ALA A 31 -14.19 -3.46 20.61
C ALA A 31 -12.82 -3.47 21.33
N GLN A 32 -11.81 -2.82 20.78
CA GLN A 32 -10.46 -2.74 21.38
C GLN A 32 -10.31 -1.61 22.39
N PHE A 33 -11.06 -0.52 22.20
CA PHE A 33 -10.99 0.72 22.97
C PHE A 33 -12.41 1.20 23.33
N PRO A 34 -13.05 0.57 24.32
CA PRO A 34 -14.47 0.82 24.64
C PRO A 34 -14.74 2.23 25.17
N ASP A 35 -13.73 2.88 25.77
CA ASP A 35 -13.85 4.21 26.36
C ASP A 35 -13.67 5.35 25.34
N LEU A 36 -13.34 5.04 24.08
CA LEU A 36 -13.17 6.04 23.05
C LEU A 36 -14.52 6.52 22.49
N PRO A 37 -14.68 7.83 22.20
CA PRO A 37 -15.82 8.33 21.46
C PRO A 37 -15.95 7.63 20.08
N PRO A 38 -17.12 7.68 19.45
CA PRO A 38 -17.30 7.18 18.09
C PRO A 38 -16.25 7.76 17.14
N LEU A 39 -15.74 6.93 16.21
CA LEU A 39 -14.66 7.30 15.28
C LEU A 39 -14.90 8.63 14.55
N LEU A 40 -16.14 8.91 14.16
CA LEU A 40 -16.51 10.15 13.47
C LEU A 40 -16.38 11.38 14.37
N GLU A 41 -16.61 11.23 15.68
CA GLU A 41 -16.45 12.32 16.65
C GLU A 41 -14.97 12.61 16.88
N ILE A 42 -14.15 11.56 16.97
CA ILE A 42 -12.69 11.69 17.04
C ILE A 42 -12.16 12.42 15.79
N GLU A 43 -12.61 12.02 14.60
CA GLU A 43 -12.23 12.67 13.34
C GLU A 43 -12.63 14.15 13.31
N ARG A 44 -13.80 14.51 13.85
CA ARG A 44 -14.26 15.91 13.87
C ARG A 44 -13.57 16.77 14.92
N ASN A 45 -13.15 16.18 16.04
CA ASN A 45 -12.55 16.90 17.17
C ASN A 45 -11.02 16.97 17.10
N GLN A 46 -10.41 16.58 15.97
CA GLN A 46 -8.97 16.67 15.80
C GLN A 46 -8.50 18.13 15.71
N SER A 47 -7.53 18.51 16.53
CA SER A 47 -6.92 19.85 16.48
C SER A 47 -5.84 19.95 15.39
N LEU A 48 -5.26 18.83 14.99
CA LEU A 48 -4.18 18.73 14.02
C LEU A 48 -4.26 17.38 13.28
N THR A 49 -4.06 17.41 11.97
CA THR A 49 -3.96 16.25 11.09
C THR A 49 -2.58 16.22 10.46
N LEU A 50 -1.83 15.15 10.73
CA LEU A 50 -0.55 14.89 10.08
C LEU A 50 -0.77 13.95 8.89
N MET A 51 -0.53 14.46 7.69
CA MET A 51 -0.81 13.73 6.44
C MET A 51 0.49 13.17 5.87
N ASN A 52 0.58 11.85 5.69
CA ASN A 52 1.74 11.21 5.04
C ASN A 52 1.72 11.41 3.52
N THR A 53 1.72 12.65 3.07
CA THR A 53 1.79 13.09 1.68
C THR A 53 2.68 14.33 1.59
N HIS A 54 2.99 14.77 0.38
CA HIS A 54 3.73 16.00 0.12
C HIS A 54 3.36 16.53 -1.27
N PHE A 55 3.12 17.83 -1.39
CA PHE A 55 2.73 18.49 -2.64
C PHE A 55 3.67 18.24 -3.84
N SER A 56 4.91 17.82 -3.60
CA SER A 56 5.87 17.50 -4.69
C SER A 56 5.64 16.13 -5.32
N ILE A 57 4.93 15.23 -4.64
CA ILE A 57 4.67 13.85 -5.10
C ILE A 57 3.18 13.58 -5.34
N ASP A 58 2.31 14.42 -4.77
CA ASP A 58 0.86 14.29 -4.84
C ASP A 58 0.22 15.51 -5.50
N THR A 59 -1.07 15.43 -5.77
CA THR A 59 -1.84 16.53 -6.35
C THR A 59 -1.93 17.67 -5.34
N PRO A 60 -1.61 18.92 -5.72
CA PRO A 60 -1.73 20.05 -4.81
C PRO A 60 -3.21 20.30 -4.49
N LEU A 61 -3.51 20.38 -3.20
CA LEU A 61 -4.86 20.61 -2.67
C LEU A 61 -4.82 21.74 -1.63
N PRO A 62 -5.89 22.52 -1.49
CA PRO A 62 -5.98 23.52 -0.43
C PRO A 62 -6.09 22.82 0.94
N LEU A 63 -5.12 23.07 1.82
CA LEU A 63 -5.07 22.51 3.17
C LEU A 63 -5.73 23.46 4.17
N LEU A 64 -6.37 22.88 5.19
CA LEU A 64 -6.79 23.65 6.37
C LEU A 64 -5.56 24.03 7.23
N PRO A 65 -5.62 25.10 8.04
CA PRO A 65 -4.53 25.44 8.96
C PRO A 65 -4.14 24.31 9.93
N SER A 66 -5.08 23.41 10.22
CA SER A 66 -4.86 22.22 11.06
C SER A 66 -4.30 21.02 10.29
N GLN A 67 -4.03 21.11 8.99
CA GLN A 67 -3.53 20.01 8.18
C GLN A 67 -2.07 20.28 7.80
N VAL A 68 -1.19 19.35 8.16
CA VAL A 68 0.24 19.46 7.90
C VAL A 68 0.71 18.22 7.14
N GLU A 69 1.29 18.45 5.98
CA GLU A 69 1.93 17.42 5.17
C GLU A 69 3.27 17.03 5.79
N VAL A 70 3.39 15.76 6.14
CA VAL A 70 4.57 15.10 6.68
C VAL A 70 4.83 13.84 5.86
N GLY A 71 5.21 14.04 4.60
CA GLY A 71 5.51 12.95 3.68
C GLY A 71 6.70 12.10 4.16
N ALA A 72 6.72 10.83 3.75
CA ALA A 72 7.85 9.93 3.95
C ALA A 72 8.24 9.70 5.42
N MET A 73 7.33 9.84 6.39
CA MET A 73 7.61 9.59 7.82
C MET A 73 8.21 8.21 8.11
N HIS A 74 7.93 7.23 7.25
CA HIS A 74 8.41 5.86 7.37
C HIS A 74 9.79 5.65 6.73
N CYS A 75 10.26 6.58 5.90
CA CYS A 75 11.54 6.48 5.21
C CYS A 75 12.68 6.73 6.20
N ARG A 76 13.64 5.79 6.23
CA ARG A 76 14.86 5.89 7.04
C ARG A 76 16.06 5.62 6.15
N PRO A 77 17.27 6.09 6.51
CA PRO A 77 18.48 5.71 5.81
C PRO A 77 18.58 4.18 5.69
N ALA A 78 18.89 3.70 4.50
CA ALA A 78 19.01 2.27 4.24
C ALA A 78 20.14 1.68 5.08
N LYS A 79 19.90 0.53 5.69
CA LYS A 79 20.94 -0.26 6.35
C LYS A 79 21.74 -1.04 5.30
N PRO A 80 23.01 -1.35 5.56
CA PRO A 80 23.78 -2.26 4.71
C PRO A 80 23.05 -3.60 4.55
N LEU A 81 23.15 -4.17 3.36
CA LEU A 81 22.57 -5.48 3.09
C LEU A 81 23.42 -6.59 3.72
N PRO A 82 22.82 -7.72 4.11
CA PRO A 82 23.56 -8.94 4.40
C PRO A 82 24.45 -9.34 3.21
N LYS A 83 25.66 -9.85 3.50
CA LYS A 83 26.69 -10.14 2.48
C LYS A 83 26.24 -11.15 1.42
N ASP A 84 25.45 -12.14 1.83
CA ASP A 84 24.85 -13.15 0.97
C ASP A 84 23.86 -12.52 -0.02
N LEU A 85 22.98 -11.64 0.46
CA LEU A 85 22.02 -10.93 -0.38
C LEU A 85 22.76 -9.96 -1.32
N GLU A 86 23.73 -9.20 -0.82
CA GLU A 86 24.54 -8.30 -1.63
C GLU A 86 25.26 -9.05 -2.76
N SER A 87 25.87 -10.19 -2.45
CA SER A 87 26.53 -11.05 -3.45
C SER A 87 25.53 -11.62 -4.47
N TRP A 88 24.34 -12.00 -4.02
CA TRP A 88 23.27 -12.46 -4.90
C TRP A 88 22.74 -11.35 -5.82
N LEU A 89 22.63 -10.12 -5.34
CA LEU A 89 22.23 -8.98 -6.16
C LEU A 89 23.32 -8.62 -7.18
N ALA A 90 24.58 -8.55 -6.74
CA ALA A 90 25.72 -8.26 -7.60
C ALA A 90 25.90 -9.31 -8.72
N GLY A 91 25.58 -10.57 -8.44
CA GLY A 91 25.59 -11.65 -9.43
C GLY A 91 24.59 -11.49 -10.58
N SER A 92 23.66 -10.53 -10.53
CA SER A 92 22.77 -10.21 -11.66
C SER A 92 23.48 -9.45 -12.79
N GLY A 93 24.68 -8.93 -12.55
CA GLY A 93 25.47 -8.22 -13.56
C GLY A 93 24.71 -7.01 -14.14
N SER A 94 24.82 -6.82 -15.46
CA SER A 94 24.20 -5.69 -16.16
C SER A 94 22.68 -5.80 -16.35
N ALA A 95 22.10 -6.99 -16.15
CA ALA A 95 20.65 -7.15 -16.23
C ALA A 95 19.94 -6.43 -15.09
N GLY A 96 20.58 -6.33 -13.92
CA GLY A 96 19.99 -5.72 -12.72
C GLY A 96 18.99 -6.62 -12.00
N VAL A 97 18.31 -6.09 -10.99
CA VAL A 97 17.43 -6.85 -10.10
C VAL A 97 16.05 -6.20 -10.04
N ILE A 98 15.01 -7.03 -9.95
CA ILE A 98 13.64 -6.62 -9.67
C ILE A 98 13.29 -7.06 -8.25
N TYR A 99 12.87 -6.14 -7.39
CA TYR A 99 12.20 -6.47 -6.13
C TYR A 99 10.68 -6.40 -6.35
N PHE A 100 9.98 -7.46 -5.95
CA PHE A 100 8.55 -7.60 -6.10
C PHE A 100 7.90 -7.94 -4.77
N SER A 101 6.93 -7.12 -4.36
CA SER A 101 6.07 -7.39 -3.21
C SER A 101 4.66 -6.84 -3.46
N LEU A 102 3.67 -7.45 -2.82
CA LEU A 102 2.25 -7.05 -2.90
C LEU A 102 1.78 -6.29 -1.66
N GLY A 103 2.72 -6.00 -0.74
CA GLY A 103 2.43 -5.45 0.58
C GLY A 103 1.76 -6.45 1.52
N SER A 104 1.44 -6.00 2.73
CA SER A 104 0.94 -6.84 3.82
C SER A 104 -0.51 -7.30 3.64
N VAL A 105 -1.30 -6.61 2.82
CA VAL A 105 -2.74 -6.89 2.63
C VAL A 105 -2.94 -8.04 1.64
N ALA A 106 -2.23 -8.02 0.52
CA ALA A 106 -2.32 -9.02 -0.53
C ALA A 106 -1.18 -10.03 -0.40
N ARG A 107 -1.27 -10.88 0.62
CA ARG A 107 -0.28 -11.89 0.98
C ARG A 107 -0.07 -12.93 -0.12
N SER A 108 1.16 -13.04 -0.63
CA SER A 108 1.50 -13.96 -1.72
C SER A 108 1.32 -15.43 -1.30
N GLU A 109 1.46 -15.74 -0.02
CA GLU A 109 1.25 -17.09 0.53
C GLU A 109 -0.20 -17.55 0.38
N THR A 110 -1.14 -16.61 0.52
CA THR A 110 -2.58 -16.89 0.36
C THR A 110 -3.07 -16.79 -1.08
N MET A 111 -2.18 -16.42 -2.01
CA MET A 111 -2.51 -16.34 -3.43
C MET A 111 -2.82 -17.74 -3.99
N PRO A 112 -3.92 -17.90 -4.75
CA PRO A 112 -4.21 -19.14 -5.44
C PRO A 112 -3.04 -19.60 -6.32
N PRO A 113 -2.77 -20.91 -6.40
CA PRO A 113 -1.60 -21.44 -7.11
C PRO A 113 -1.52 -21.01 -8.58
N GLU A 114 -2.66 -20.81 -9.24
CA GLU A 114 -2.74 -20.46 -10.66
C GLU A 114 -2.11 -19.08 -10.92
N TYR A 115 -2.41 -18.10 -10.07
CA TYR A 115 -1.84 -16.76 -10.18
C TYR A 115 -0.36 -16.76 -9.79
N ARG A 116 0.02 -17.52 -8.76
CA ARG A 116 1.43 -17.65 -8.35
C ARG A 116 2.27 -18.24 -9.48
N GLN A 117 1.75 -19.27 -10.15
CA GLN A 117 2.39 -19.88 -11.30
C GLN A 117 2.50 -18.91 -12.48
N ALA A 118 1.48 -18.09 -12.72
CA ALA A 118 1.54 -17.07 -13.77
C ALA A 118 2.65 -16.03 -13.50
N PHE A 119 2.83 -15.58 -12.26
CA PHE A 119 3.94 -14.70 -11.88
C PHE A 119 5.30 -15.39 -12.09
N LEU A 120 5.46 -16.63 -11.62
CA LEU A 120 6.71 -17.38 -11.81
C LEU A 120 7.06 -17.55 -13.29
N GLU A 121 6.09 -17.89 -14.13
CA GLU A 121 6.29 -18.03 -15.57
C GLU A 121 6.64 -16.69 -16.24
N ALA A 122 6.05 -15.58 -15.79
CA ALA A 122 6.41 -14.24 -16.26
C ALA A 122 7.84 -13.88 -15.84
N PHE A 123 8.20 -14.05 -14.56
CA PHE A 123 9.51 -13.74 -14.03
C PHE A 123 10.61 -14.58 -14.68
N ARG A 124 10.35 -15.85 -14.99
CA ARG A 124 11.30 -16.74 -15.67
C ARG A 124 11.72 -16.25 -17.06
N ARG A 125 10.89 -15.43 -17.71
CA ARG A 125 11.18 -14.87 -19.04
C ARG A 125 12.01 -13.60 -18.98
N LEU A 126 12.20 -13.03 -17.79
CA LEU A 126 12.97 -11.80 -17.60
C LEU A 126 14.46 -12.11 -17.45
N PRO A 127 15.35 -11.29 -18.02
CA PRO A 127 16.79 -11.44 -17.82
C PRO A 127 17.26 -11.04 -16.41
N GLN A 128 16.44 -10.31 -15.64
CA GLN A 128 16.74 -9.88 -14.28
C GLN A 128 16.53 -10.99 -13.25
N ARG A 129 17.34 -10.97 -12.19
CA ARG A 129 16.97 -11.68 -10.96
C ARG A 129 15.76 -11.01 -10.31
N VAL A 130 14.78 -11.80 -9.89
CA VAL A 130 13.59 -11.30 -9.19
C VAL A 130 13.63 -11.75 -7.73
N LEU A 131 13.64 -10.77 -6.82
CA LEU A 131 13.48 -10.99 -5.38
C LEU A 131 12.01 -10.79 -5.04
N TRP A 132 11.31 -11.89 -4.75
CA TRP A 132 9.90 -11.87 -4.37
C TRP A 132 9.75 -12.06 -2.87
N GLU A 133 9.17 -11.06 -2.20
CA GLU A 133 8.63 -11.22 -0.85
C GLU A 133 7.33 -12.04 -0.91
N ILE A 134 7.46 -13.32 -0.58
CA ILE A 134 6.35 -14.27 -0.55
C ILE A 134 5.70 -14.23 0.82
#